data_AF-A0A3R7XNX5-F1
#
_entry.id   AF-A0A3R7XNX5-F1
#
_cell.length_a   1.000
_cell.length_b   1.000
_cell.length_c   1.000
_cell.angle_alpha   90.00
_cell.angle_beta   90.00
_cell.angle_gamma   90.00
#
_symmetry.space_group_name_H-M   'P 1'
#
loop_
_entity.id
_entity.type
_entity.pdbx_description
1 polymer ?
#
loop_
_entity_poly.entity_id
_entity_poly.type
_entity_poly.pdbx_seq_one_letter_code
_entity_poly.pdbx_strand_id
1 'polypeptide(L)'
;MNKSVYIITIFLFATLLAIPAMADAPSTIPHAFHGSIYTADGLAAPEGSIVIASVHGKTAGSITVTPSGRYGTQYAGGEKLIVWDPSLHPGDPIIFYIDGVPAAESTLFESGGVSNLTLTATEELPDERPVRSAAMPVTSVAGKPVEIDVDGASVQLTTTENYIGETMVFTFFSAPSKGQGIPGGLRSLGRFAHITSTIPNDTIEKAIVRFSYSADDLQGTAENSIRVFLWNGNSWRQLQGGVDMNTKQAWGETDSFSSFALFGTPVQTGRGGGARVRPDVTVTPTPTTILDPPVTEEEIPPIIDDADVDPIIPSTEEEKTPSPDIEAEQVKPDSEVPEGPAIVAVIIGAGIVIIAAIAFILYRQR
;
A
#
# COMPACT_ATOMS: atom_id res chain seq x y z
N MET A 1 17.51 -35.29 58.03
CA MET A 1 17.01 -34.08 57.32
C MET A 1 16.60 -34.51 55.93
N ASN A 2 15.31 -34.46 55.65
CA ASN A 2 14.69 -35.34 54.66
C ASN A 2 14.77 -34.70 53.28
N LYS A 3 15.34 -35.39 52.28
CA LYS A 3 15.47 -34.91 50.89
C LYS A 3 14.14 -34.42 50.30
N SER A 4 13.01 -34.92 50.80
CA SER A 4 11.67 -34.47 50.42
C SER A 4 11.30 -33.05 50.85
N VAL A 5 11.96 -32.48 51.89
CA VAL A 5 11.68 -31.10 52.34
C VAL A 5 12.34 -30.08 51.40
N TYR A 6 13.53 -30.36 50.87
CA TYR A 6 14.20 -29.45 49.93
C TYR A 6 13.52 -29.37 48.56
N ILE A 7 12.94 -30.48 48.07
CA ILE A 7 12.26 -30.51 46.77
C ILE A 7 10.96 -29.70 46.80
N ILE A 8 10.21 -29.76 47.90
CA ILE A 8 8.95 -29.00 48.05
C ILE A 8 9.25 -27.50 48.21
N THR A 9 10.31 -27.11 48.94
CA THR A 9 10.68 -25.70 49.10
C THR A 9 11.19 -25.07 47.81
N ILE A 10 11.92 -25.80 46.96
CA ILE A 10 12.36 -25.30 45.64
C ILE A 10 11.18 -25.15 44.67
N PHE A 11 10.23 -26.09 44.69
CA PHE A 11 9.05 -26.02 43.82
C PHE A 11 8.10 -24.87 44.21
N LEU A 12 8.03 -24.52 45.50
CA LEU A 12 7.22 -23.39 45.99
C LEU A 12 7.88 -22.02 45.71
N PHE A 13 9.21 -21.97 45.57
CA PHE A 13 9.93 -20.74 45.20
C PHE A 13 9.93 -20.51 43.67
N ALA A 14 9.87 -21.59 42.86
CA ALA A 14 9.86 -21.49 41.40
C ALA A 14 8.53 -21.00 40.81
N THR A 15 7.41 -21.14 41.52
CA THR A 15 6.09 -20.69 41.03
C THR A 15 5.78 -19.22 41.35
N LEU A 16 6.58 -18.56 42.19
CA LEU A 16 6.38 -17.15 42.56
C LEU A 16 7.03 -16.13 41.59
N LEU A 17 7.72 -16.60 40.54
CA LEU A 17 8.38 -15.75 39.54
C LEU A 17 7.64 -15.64 38.21
N ALA A 18 6.50 -16.31 38.05
CA ALA A 18 5.67 -16.23 36.85
C ALA A 18 4.49 -15.26 37.08
N ILE A 19 4.79 -13.99 37.37
CA ILE A 19 3.81 -12.93 37.13
C ILE A 19 3.90 -12.67 35.63
N PRO A 20 2.88 -13.00 34.80
CA PRO A 20 2.84 -12.44 33.47
C PRO A 20 2.78 -10.93 33.66
N ALA A 21 3.85 -10.22 33.27
CA ALA A 21 3.79 -8.78 33.11
C ALA A 21 2.71 -8.53 32.05
N MET A 22 1.50 -8.20 32.50
CA MET A 22 0.52 -7.55 31.65
C MET A 22 1.13 -6.18 31.37
N ALA A 23 1.97 -6.10 30.33
CA ALA A 23 2.42 -4.84 29.79
C ALA A 23 1.14 -4.14 29.30
N ASP A 24 0.61 -3.26 30.14
CA ASP A 24 -0.41 -2.31 29.73
C ASP A 24 0.28 -1.43 28.69
N ALA A 25 0.02 -1.68 27.41
CA ALA A 25 0.61 -0.88 26.34
C ALA A 25 0.19 0.57 26.61
N PRO A 26 1.13 1.51 26.74
CA PRO A 26 0.79 2.89 27.07
C PRO A 26 -0.18 3.41 26.01
N SER A 27 -1.36 3.88 26.43
CA SER A 27 -2.35 4.47 25.53
C SER A 27 -1.69 5.64 24.81
N THR A 28 -1.49 5.51 23.50
CA THR A 28 -0.93 6.60 22.69
C THR A 28 -2.02 7.59 22.32
N ILE A 29 -1.66 8.86 22.38
CA ILE A 29 -2.50 9.98 21.93
C ILE A 29 -2.13 10.24 20.46
N PRO A 30 -3.09 10.57 19.59
CA PRO A 30 -2.79 10.86 18.19
C PRO A 30 -1.74 11.95 17.98
N HIS A 31 -0.96 11.82 16.90
CA HIS A 31 -0.04 12.86 16.42
C HIS A 31 -0.73 13.62 15.29
N ALA A 32 -0.87 14.94 15.43
CA ALA A 32 -1.51 15.78 14.43
C ALA A 32 -0.48 16.51 13.54
N PHE A 33 -0.78 16.62 12.25
CA PHE A 33 0.05 17.33 11.28
C PHE A 33 -0.74 18.38 10.51
N HIS A 34 -0.05 19.46 10.16
CA HIS A 34 -0.50 20.43 9.17
C HIS A 34 0.71 21.02 8.45
N GLY A 35 0.49 21.70 7.34
CA GLY A 35 1.56 22.49 6.72
C GLY A 35 1.33 22.79 5.25
N SER A 36 2.45 23.11 4.58
CA SER A 36 2.46 23.39 3.13
C SER A 36 2.70 22.11 2.36
N ILE A 37 2.20 22.04 1.12
CA ILE A 37 2.37 20.86 0.28
C ILE A 37 2.66 21.25 -1.17
N TYR A 38 3.67 20.62 -1.76
CA TYR A 38 4.19 20.93 -3.08
C TYR A 38 4.31 19.68 -3.96
N THR A 39 4.19 19.90 -5.26
CA THR A 39 4.56 18.93 -6.31
C THR A 39 6.08 18.84 -6.45
N ALA A 40 6.57 17.86 -7.22
CA ALA A 40 8.01 17.66 -7.44
C ALA A 40 8.72 18.84 -8.12
N ASP A 41 8.00 19.68 -8.88
CA ASP A 41 8.50 20.91 -9.50
C ASP A 41 8.36 22.15 -8.58
N GLY A 42 7.94 21.97 -7.33
CA GLY A 42 7.83 23.02 -6.33
C GLY A 42 6.57 23.89 -6.46
N LEU A 43 5.61 23.52 -7.32
CA LEU A 43 4.31 24.17 -7.38
C LEU A 43 3.42 23.73 -6.21
N ALA A 44 2.43 24.54 -5.86
CA ALA A 44 1.47 24.17 -4.84
C ALA A 44 0.66 22.94 -5.28
N ALA A 45 0.57 21.91 -4.44
CA ALA A 45 -0.28 20.76 -4.75
C ALA A 45 -1.74 21.20 -4.94
N PRO A 46 -2.46 20.64 -5.93
CA PRO A 46 -3.80 21.09 -6.24
C PRO A 46 -4.80 20.78 -5.12
N GLU A 47 -5.85 21.57 -5.03
CA GLU A 47 -6.98 21.27 -4.16
C GLU A 47 -7.61 19.92 -4.55
N GLY A 48 -8.02 19.14 -3.56
CA GLY A 48 -8.56 17.80 -3.77
C GLY A 48 -7.52 16.68 -3.79
N SER A 49 -6.22 16.99 -3.75
CA SER A 49 -5.19 15.97 -3.47
C SER A 49 -5.43 15.32 -2.10
N ILE A 50 -5.09 14.04 -1.97
CA ILE A 50 -5.19 13.26 -0.74
C ILE A 50 -3.78 13.00 -0.21
N VAL A 51 -3.57 13.38 1.05
CA VAL A 51 -2.37 13.02 1.81
C VAL A 51 -2.70 11.85 2.71
N ILE A 52 -1.95 10.77 2.62
CA ILE A 52 -1.99 9.68 3.59
C ILE A 52 -0.70 9.64 4.40
N ALA A 53 -0.83 9.34 5.68
CA ALA A 53 0.28 8.95 6.55
C ALA A 53 0.28 7.44 6.71
N SER A 54 1.40 6.81 6.41
CA SER A 54 1.64 5.37 6.53
C SER A 54 2.62 5.11 7.66
N VAL A 55 2.30 4.16 8.53
CA VAL A 55 3.19 3.66 9.57
C VAL A 55 3.24 2.14 9.47
N HIS A 56 4.45 1.57 9.44
CA HIS A 56 4.65 0.15 9.17
C HIS A 56 3.92 -0.34 7.91
N GLY A 57 3.88 0.49 6.87
CA GLY A 57 3.21 0.20 5.60
C GLY A 57 1.67 0.28 5.63
N LYS A 58 1.05 0.56 6.77
CA LYS A 58 -0.41 0.69 6.91
C LYS A 58 -0.82 2.15 7.01
N THR A 59 -1.89 2.54 6.32
CA THR A 59 -2.50 3.87 6.52
C THR A 59 -2.93 4.07 7.98
N ALA A 60 -2.38 5.11 8.61
CA ALA A 60 -2.67 5.53 9.98
C ALA A 60 -3.34 6.92 10.05
N GLY A 61 -3.45 7.62 8.92
CA GLY A 61 -4.13 8.90 8.80
C GLY A 61 -4.36 9.30 7.35
N SER A 62 -5.37 10.15 7.10
CA SER A 62 -5.64 10.73 5.79
C SER A 62 -6.23 12.13 5.92
N ILE A 63 -5.94 13.02 4.97
CA ILE A 63 -6.54 14.35 4.85
C ILE A 63 -6.60 14.78 3.38
N THR A 64 -7.58 15.61 3.03
CA THR A 64 -7.66 16.25 1.71
C THR A 64 -7.02 17.65 1.74
N VAL A 65 -6.27 17.98 0.70
CA VAL A 65 -5.66 19.31 0.49
C VAL A 65 -6.77 20.31 0.19
N THR A 66 -6.95 21.29 1.08
CA THR A 66 -7.91 22.39 0.93
C THR A 66 -7.45 23.58 1.79
N PRO A 67 -7.07 24.73 1.20
CA PRO A 67 -6.96 25.03 -0.23
C PRO A 67 -5.68 24.43 -0.85
N SER A 68 -5.50 24.62 -2.16
CA SER A 68 -4.26 24.27 -2.87
C SER A 68 -3.00 24.75 -2.11
N GLY A 69 -2.02 23.87 -2.02
CA GLY A 69 -0.74 24.10 -1.36
C GLY A 69 -0.76 23.94 0.16
N ARG A 70 -1.88 23.54 0.78
CA ARG A 70 -1.96 23.35 2.23
C ARG A 70 -2.78 22.12 2.63
N TYR A 71 -2.30 21.41 3.63
CA TYR A 71 -3.04 20.33 4.28
C TYR A 71 -3.19 20.62 5.77
N GLY A 72 -4.42 20.50 6.28
CA GLY A 72 -4.75 20.88 7.65
C GLY A 72 -4.52 22.36 7.96
N THR A 73 -4.67 22.72 9.23
CA THR A 73 -4.55 24.09 9.71
C THR A 73 -3.87 24.18 11.08
N GLN A 74 -3.18 25.29 11.32
CA GLN A 74 -2.55 25.60 12.62
C GLN A 74 -3.56 26.00 13.71
N TYR A 75 -4.81 26.31 13.36
CA TYR A 75 -5.79 26.82 14.31
C TYR A 75 -6.23 25.73 15.31
N ALA A 76 -6.38 26.10 16.57
CA ALA A 76 -6.95 25.22 17.59
C ALA A 76 -8.40 24.86 17.16
N GLY A 77 -8.66 23.57 16.95
CA GLY A 77 -9.95 23.07 16.47
C GLY A 77 -10.14 23.02 14.94
N GLY A 78 -9.18 23.52 14.16
CA GLY A 78 -9.18 23.31 12.71
C GLY A 78 -8.70 21.91 12.34
N GLU A 79 -9.09 21.44 11.15
CA GLU A 79 -8.74 20.13 10.62
C GLU A 79 -7.23 19.95 10.54
N LYS A 80 -6.75 18.74 10.86
CA LYS A 80 -5.34 18.32 10.81
C LYS A 80 -5.29 16.88 10.35
N LEU A 81 -4.19 16.48 9.73
CA LEU A 81 -3.93 15.07 9.47
C LEU A 81 -3.65 14.40 10.82
N ILE A 82 -4.57 13.55 11.26
CA ILE A 82 -4.44 12.80 12.51
C ILE A 82 -3.84 11.44 12.18
N VAL A 83 -2.67 11.16 12.76
CA VAL A 83 -1.99 9.86 12.65
C VAL A 83 -2.19 9.11 13.94
N TRP A 84 -2.88 7.96 13.87
CA TRP A 84 -3.12 7.12 15.05
C TRP A 84 -3.52 5.68 14.68
N ASP A 85 -2.96 4.73 15.42
CA ASP A 85 -3.42 3.35 15.52
C ASP A 85 -3.01 2.85 16.94
N PRO A 86 -3.81 2.00 17.61
CA PRO A 86 -3.48 1.48 18.94
C PRO A 86 -2.13 0.75 19.02
N SER A 87 -1.60 0.28 17.90
CA SER A 87 -0.30 -0.39 17.83
C SER A 87 0.89 0.57 17.65
N LEU A 88 0.65 1.88 17.50
CA LEU A 88 1.73 2.86 17.35
C LEU A 88 2.46 3.10 18.66
N HIS A 89 3.77 3.24 18.57
CA HIS A 89 4.67 3.60 19.65
C HIS A 89 5.45 4.86 19.28
N PRO A 90 5.79 5.73 20.26
CA PRO A 90 6.69 6.84 20.02
C PRO A 90 7.99 6.38 19.36
N GLY A 91 8.38 7.03 18.26
CA GLY A 91 9.54 6.66 17.46
C GLY A 91 9.23 5.81 16.22
N ASP A 92 7.99 5.33 16.04
CA ASP A 92 7.61 4.63 14.81
C ASP A 92 7.71 5.58 13.60
N PRO A 93 8.30 5.15 12.47
CA PRO A 93 8.47 6.01 11.30
C PRO A 93 7.14 6.24 10.57
N ILE A 94 6.88 7.51 10.24
CA ILE A 94 5.74 7.94 9.42
C ILE A 94 6.25 8.34 8.04
N ILE A 95 5.72 7.65 7.02
CA ILE A 95 5.94 7.96 5.61
C ILE A 95 4.67 8.60 5.04
N PHE A 96 4.81 9.70 4.32
CA PHE A 96 3.69 10.39 3.70
C PHE A 96 3.60 10.08 2.22
N TYR A 97 2.37 9.97 1.71
CA TYR A 97 2.11 9.89 0.27
C TYR A 97 1.09 10.95 -0.13
N ILE A 98 1.33 11.58 -1.27
CA ILE A 98 0.50 12.61 -1.89
C ILE A 98 -0.06 12.00 -3.18
N ASP A 99 -1.36 11.75 -3.24
CA ASP A 99 -2.00 11.09 -4.38
C ASP A 99 -1.31 9.76 -4.78
N GLY A 100 -0.79 9.03 -3.79
CA GLY A 100 -0.06 7.78 -3.98
C GLY A 100 1.44 7.90 -4.26
N VAL A 101 1.93 9.12 -4.53
CA VAL A 101 3.36 9.40 -4.73
C VAL A 101 4.01 9.66 -3.37
N PRO A 102 5.15 9.04 -3.03
CA PRO A 102 5.81 9.31 -1.76
C PRO A 102 6.22 10.79 -1.65
N ALA A 103 6.17 11.32 -0.43
CA ALA A 103 6.77 12.61 -0.12
C ALA A 103 8.27 12.45 0.20
N ALA A 104 9.06 13.50 -0.05
CA ALA A 104 10.48 13.52 0.31
C ALA A 104 10.69 13.54 1.83
N GLU A 105 9.72 14.07 2.57
CA GLU A 105 9.75 14.22 4.01
C GLU A 105 9.12 13.02 4.72
N SER A 106 9.74 12.62 5.82
CA SER A 106 9.24 11.64 6.77
C SER A 106 9.50 12.15 8.19
N THR A 107 8.84 11.56 9.17
CA THR A 107 9.08 11.90 10.58
C THR A 107 8.84 10.71 11.48
N LEU A 108 9.04 10.88 12.78
CA LEU A 108 8.72 9.87 13.77
C LEU A 108 7.40 10.21 14.46
N PHE A 109 6.66 9.18 14.84
CA PHE A 109 5.45 9.33 15.62
C PHE A 109 5.77 9.84 17.03
N GLU A 110 5.11 10.92 17.43
CA GLU A 110 5.17 11.49 18.78
C GLU A 110 3.78 11.47 19.39
N SER A 111 3.61 10.72 20.49
CA SER A 111 2.32 10.64 21.19
C SER A 111 1.85 12.02 21.66
N GLY A 112 0.71 12.49 21.14
CA GLY A 112 0.15 13.81 21.44
C GLY A 112 0.85 14.98 20.74
N GLY A 113 1.78 14.71 19.81
CA GLY A 113 2.50 15.74 19.06
C GLY A 113 1.58 16.55 18.14
N VAL A 114 1.97 17.80 17.87
CA VAL A 114 1.39 18.63 16.80
C VAL A 114 2.53 19.21 15.98
N SER A 115 2.69 18.76 14.75
CA SER A 115 3.83 19.13 13.90
C SER A 115 3.41 19.94 12.68
N ASN A 116 4.13 21.03 12.44
CA ASN A 116 4.07 21.76 11.17
C ASN A 116 5.13 21.17 10.22
N LEU A 117 4.69 20.46 9.19
CA LEU A 117 5.57 19.78 8.25
C LEU A 117 5.25 20.23 6.82
N THR A 118 6.29 20.54 6.05
CA THR A 118 6.13 20.75 4.61
C THR A 118 6.30 19.41 3.91
N LEU A 119 5.41 19.10 2.97
CA LEU A 119 5.49 17.89 2.16
C LEU A 119 5.76 18.23 0.70
N THR A 120 6.64 17.49 0.06
CA THR A 120 7.03 17.65 -1.34
C THR A 120 6.96 16.29 -2.02
N ALA A 121 6.15 16.16 -3.07
CA ALA A 121 6.09 14.91 -3.84
C ALA A 121 7.45 14.59 -4.47
N THR A 122 7.88 13.32 -4.44
CA THR A 122 9.15 12.92 -5.07
C THR A 122 9.06 12.83 -6.59
N GLU A 123 7.85 12.71 -7.12
CA GLU A 123 7.56 12.56 -8.55
C GLU A 123 6.34 13.41 -8.94
N GLU A 124 6.06 13.48 -10.24
CA GLU A 124 4.86 14.17 -10.73
C GLU A 124 3.59 13.52 -10.16
N LEU A 125 2.70 14.36 -9.61
CA LEU A 125 1.40 13.91 -9.15
C LEU A 125 0.52 13.51 -10.34
N PRO A 126 -0.36 12.51 -10.20
CA PRO A 126 -1.36 12.20 -11.20
C PRO A 126 -2.15 13.46 -11.58
N ASP A 127 -2.46 13.66 -12.86
CA ASP A 127 -3.26 14.81 -13.31
C ASP A 127 -4.70 14.79 -12.74
N GLU A 128 -5.30 13.60 -12.68
CA GLU A 128 -6.63 13.39 -12.11
C GLU A 128 -6.54 13.34 -10.57
N ARG A 129 -7.52 13.94 -9.87
CA ARG A 129 -7.54 13.86 -8.39
C ARG A 129 -8.05 12.50 -7.95
N PRO A 130 -7.40 11.85 -6.98
CA PRO A 130 -7.88 10.58 -6.47
C PRO A 130 -9.16 10.78 -5.66
N VAL A 131 -10.02 9.77 -5.72
CA VAL A 131 -11.19 9.67 -4.82
C VAL A 131 -10.81 9.03 -3.48
N ARG A 132 -9.72 8.26 -3.46
CA ARG A 132 -9.21 7.57 -2.29
C ARG A 132 -7.76 7.15 -2.49
N SER A 133 -6.98 7.08 -1.41
CA SER A 133 -5.67 6.43 -1.39
C SER A 133 -5.51 5.60 -0.11
N ALA A 134 -4.77 4.51 -0.17
CA ALA A 134 -4.49 3.62 0.95
C ALA A 134 -3.13 2.94 0.80
N ALA A 135 -2.43 2.72 1.91
CA ALA A 135 -1.18 1.96 1.99
C ALA A 135 -1.42 0.69 2.82
N MET A 136 -0.93 -0.44 2.34
CA MET A 136 -1.01 -1.74 3.00
C MET A 136 0.38 -2.36 3.18
N PRO A 137 0.67 -2.95 4.35
CA PRO A 137 1.90 -3.69 4.56
C PRO A 137 1.88 -4.97 3.73
N VAL A 138 3.06 -5.35 3.24
CA VAL A 138 3.28 -6.58 2.49
C VAL A 138 4.40 -7.37 3.15
N THR A 139 4.08 -8.61 3.50
CA THR A 139 5.04 -9.61 3.90
C THR A 139 4.82 -10.83 3.01
N SER A 140 5.82 -11.15 2.20
CA SER A 140 5.77 -12.29 1.28
C SER A 140 6.86 -13.31 1.59
N VAL A 141 6.56 -14.56 1.28
CA VAL A 141 7.52 -15.66 1.29
C VAL A 141 7.69 -16.11 -0.15
N ALA A 142 8.94 -16.33 -0.58
CA ALA A 142 9.28 -16.74 -1.94
C ALA A 142 8.41 -17.92 -2.41
N GLY A 143 7.80 -17.77 -3.60
CA GLY A 143 6.93 -18.76 -4.22
C GLY A 143 5.60 -19.01 -3.49
N LYS A 144 5.25 -18.22 -2.47
CA LYS A 144 3.96 -18.31 -1.76
C LYS A 144 3.08 -17.10 -2.07
N PRO A 145 1.84 -17.31 -2.53
CA PRO A 145 0.92 -16.20 -2.77
C PRO A 145 0.51 -15.55 -1.45
N VAL A 146 0.55 -14.22 -1.40
CA VAL A 146 -0.04 -13.37 -0.35
C VAL A 146 -1.15 -12.53 -0.95
N GLU A 147 -2.26 -12.35 -0.22
CA GLU A 147 -3.37 -11.50 -0.63
C GLU A 147 -3.32 -10.17 0.12
N ILE A 148 -3.36 -9.08 -0.64
CA ILE A 148 -3.45 -7.70 -0.16
C ILE A 148 -4.80 -7.18 -0.62
N ASP A 149 -5.68 -6.86 0.32
CA ASP A 149 -7.04 -6.40 0.03
C ASP A 149 -7.24 -4.97 0.51
N VAL A 150 -7.81 -4.16 -0.37
CA VAL A 150 -8.28 -2.80 -0.08
C VAL A 150 -9.68 -2.64 -0.67
N ASP A 151 -10.53 -1.86 -0.04
CA ASP A 151 -11.96 -1.77 -0.41
C ASP A 151 -12.19 -1.53 -1.92
N GLY A 152 -12.52 -2.58 -2.68
CA GLY A 152 -12.78 -2.50 -4.12
C GLY A 152 -11.64 -2.94 -5.05
N ALA A 153 -10.43 -3.25 -4.55
CA ALA A 153 -9.39 -3.92 -5.31
C ALA A 153 -8.50 -4.82 -4.43
N SER A 154 -8.06 -5.96 -4.97
CA SER A 154 -7.10 -6.82 -4.27
C SER A 154 -5.97 -7.27 -5.20
N VAL A 155 -4.83 -7.60 -4.60
CA VAL A 155 -3.67 -8.16 -5.30
C VAL A 155 -3.30 -9.47 -4.62
N GLN A 156 -3.27 -10.55 -5.39
CA GLN A 156 -2.61 -11.77 -4.98
C GLN A 156 -1.20 -11.78 -5.58
N LEU A 157 -0.19 -11.61 -4.74
CA LEU A 157 1.22 -11.44 -5.12
C LEU A 157 2.03 -12.69 -4.77
N THR A 158 2.84 -13.15 -5.72
CA THR A 158 3.88 -14.16 -5.54
C THR A 158 5.21 -13.56 -5.97
N THR A 159 6.21 -13.62 -5.09
CA THR A 159 7.57 -13.10 -5.33
C THR A 159 8.59 -14.23 -5.42
N THR A 160 9.71 -13.98 -6.09
CA THR A 160 10.86 -14.89 -6.16
C THR A 160 11.70 -14.88 -4.88
N GLU A 161 11.60 -13.80 -4.09
CA GLU A 161 12.33 -13.58 -2.83
C GLU A 161 11.37 -13.36 -1.65
N ASN A 162 11.93 -13.34 -0.43
CA ASN A 162 11.18 -13.02 0.79
C ASN A 162 11.20 -11.51 1.03
N TYR A 163 10.06 -10.94 1.38
CA TYR A 163 9.93 -9.52 1.72
C TYR A 163 9.19 -9.37 3.05
N ILE A 164 9.64 -8.43 3.89
CA ILE A 164 9.04 -8.18 5.22
C ILE A 164 8.91 -6.68 5.41
N GLY A 165 7.70 -6.22 5.73
CA GLY A 165 7.46 -4.80 6.02
C GLY A 165 7.50 -3.90 4.80
N GLU A 166 7.36 -4.48 3.61
CA GLU A 166 7.21 -3.71 2.37
C GLU A 166 5.84 -3.02 2.35
N THR A 167 5.67 -2.05 1.45
CA THR A 167 4.43 -1.28 1.34
C THR A 167 3.89 -1.33 -0.08
N MET A 168 2.59 -1.55 -0.19
CA MET A 168 1.84 -1.39 -1.43
C MET A 168 0.83 -0.27 -1.26
N VAL A 169 0.85 0.69 -2.19
CA VAL A 169 -0.05 1.85 -2.17
C VAL A 169 -1.04 1.73 -3.30
N PHE A 170 -2.32 1.91 -2.97
CA PHE A 170 -3.43 1.89 -3.90
C PHE A 170 -4.07 3.27 -3.94
N THR A 171 -4.09 3.88 -5.12
CA THR A 171 -4.70 5.20 -5.33
C THR A 171 -5.77 5.08 -6.39
N PHE A 172 -7.01 5.44 -6.03
CA PHE A 172 -8.20 5.18 -6.83
C PHE A 172 -8.71 6.45 -7.50
N PHE A 173 -9.16 6.33 -8.74
CA PHE A 173 -9.68 7.42 -9.54
C PHE A 173 -11.01 7.03 -10.21
N SER A 174 -11.85 8.02 -10.47
CA SER A 174 -13.11 7.87 -11.22
C SER A 174 -12.94 8.04 -12.73
N ALA A 175 -11.80 8.59 -13.17
CA ALA A 175 -11.49 8.88 -14.56
C ALA A 175 -10.03 8.50 -14.85
N PRO A 176 -9.67 8.25 -16.14
CA PRO A 176 -8.28 8.03 -16.50
C PRO A 176 -7.48 9.34 -16.41
N SER A 177 -6.19 9.23 -16.09
CA SER A 177 -5.26 10.36 -16.20
C SER A 177 -5.19 10.89 -17.64
N LYS A 178 -4.77 12.14 -17.80
CA LYS A 178 -4.54 12.74 -19.13
C LYS A 178 -3.57 11.87 -19.93
N GLY A 179 -3.92 11.60 -21.19
CA GLY A 179 -3.14 10.70 -22.06
C GLY A 179 -3.50 9.22 -21.96
N GLN A 180 -4.20 8.78 -20.90
CA GLN A 180 -4.66 7.40 -20.75
C GLN A 180 -6.06 7.17 -21.33
N GLY A 181 -6.30 7.63 -22.56
CA GLY A 181 -7.61 7.55 -23.21
C GLY A 181 -8.17 6.13 -23.25
N ILE A 182 -9.50 5.99 -23.11
CA ILE A 182 -10.19 4.70 -23.17
C ILE A 182 -9.99 4.09 -24.58
N PRO A 183 -9.57 2.81 -24.70
CA PRO A 183 -9.41 2.17 -25.99
C PRO A 183 -10.71 2.16 -26.80
N GLY A 184 -10.59 2.37 -28.12
CA GLY A 184 -11.74 2.41 -29.03
C GLY A 184 -12.59 1.15 -28.97
N GLY A 185 -13.91 1.32 -28.97
CA GLY A 185 -14.88 0.22 -28.88
C GLY A 185 -15.13 -0.32 -27.46
N LEU A 186 -14.40 0.18 -26.46
CA LEU A 186 -14.62 -0.14 -25.05
C LEU A 186 -15.35 0.99 -24.31
N ARG A 187 -15.93 0.64 -23.18
CA ARG A 187 -16.51 1.53 -22.17
C ARG A 187 -15.75 1.35 -20.86
N SER A 188 -15.58 2.46 -20.13
CA SER A 188 -15.07 2.43 -18.78
C SER A 188 -16.19 2.25 -17.76
N LEU A 189 -15.87 1.51 -16.70
CA LEU A 189 -16.71 1.35 -15.52
C LEU A 189 -16.44 2.44 -14.46
N GLY A 190 -15.57 3.42 -14.74
CA GLY A 190 -15.16 4.43 -13.75
C GLY A 190 -14.31 3.86 -12.60
N ARG A 191 -13.65 2.72 -12.83
CA ARG A 191 -12.78 2.05 -11.86
C ARG A 191 -11.35 2.09 -12.37
N PHE A 192 -10.57 3.01 -11.82
CA PHE A 192 -9.15 3.15 -12.08
C PHE A 192 -8.38 3.06 -10.76
N ALA A 193 -7.25 2.38 -10.77
CA ALA A 193 -6.32 2.43 -9.64
C ALA A 193 -4.88 2.51 -10.13
N HIS A 194 -4.10 3.40 -9.53
CA HIS A 194 -2.65 3.38 -9.60
C HIS A 194 -2.13 2.58 -8.41
N ILE A 195 -1.36 1.53 -8.68
CA ILE A 195 -0.79 0.67 -7.65
C ILE A 195 0.73 0.83 -7.73
N THR A 196 1.36 1.15 -6.59
CA THR A 196 2.82 1.17 -6.44
C THR A 196 3.22 0.22 -5.31
N SER A 197 4.46 -0.25 -5.37
CA SER A 197 5.00 -1.19 -4.41
C SER A 197 6.47 -0.87 -4.17
N THR A 198 6.94 -1.04 -2.94
CA THR A 198 8.37 -0.99 -2.62
C THR A 198 9.09 -2.28 -3.03
N ILE A 199 8.35 -3.38 -3.23
CA ILE A 199 8.87 -4.61 -3.86
C ILE A 199 9.22 -4.33 -5.32
N PRO A 200 10.47 -4.56 -5.76
CA PRO A 200 10.89 -4.38 -7.15
C PRO A 200 10.16 -5.29 -8.13
N ASN A 201 9.73 -4.76 -9.28
CA ASN A 201 8.95 -5.50 -10.29
C ASN A 201 9.70 -6.72 -10.85
N ASP A 202 11.03 -6.70 -10.92
CA ASP A 202 11.86 -7.82 -11.41
C ASP A 202 11.87 -9.05 -10.49
N THR A 203 11.36 -8.90 -9.26
CA THR A 203 11.21 -9.99 -8.29
C THR A 203 9.79 -10.54 -8.19
N ILE A 204 8.85 -9.97 -8.96
CA ILE A 204 7.46 -10.44 -9.02
C ILE A 204 7.40 -11.64 -9.96
N GLU A 205 7.15 -12.82 -9.41
CA GLU A 205 6.91 -14.03 -10.20
C GLU A 205 5.52 -13.95 -10.86
N LYS A 206 4.52 -13.52 -10.09
CA LYS A 206 3.13 -13.39 -10.56
C LYS A 206 2.34 -12.47 -9.63
N ALA A 207 1.53 -11.59 -10.22
CA ALA A 207 0.51 -10.83 -9.51
C ALA A 207 -0.87 -11.01 -10.20
N ILE A 208 -1.91 -11.23 -9.42
CA ILE A 208 -3.30 -11.22 -9.88
C ILE A 208 -3.99 -10.01 -9.27
N VAL A 209 -4.30 -9.02 -10.11
CA VAL A 209 -5.04 -7.83 -9.69
C VAL A 209 -6.53 -8.08 -9.90
N ARG A 210 -7.33 -7.85 -8.86
CA ARG A 210 -8.79 -7.96 -8.87
C ARG A 210 -9.41 -6.62 -8.58
N PHE A 211 -10.52 -6.32 -9.25
CA PHE A 211 -11.38 -5.20 -8.94
C PHE A 211 -12.79 -5.70 -8.68
N SER A 212 -13.43 -5.13 -7.67
CA SER A 212 -14.87 -5.29 -7.46
C SER A 212 -15.62 -4.20 -8.22
N TYR A 213 -16.79 -4.53 -8.75
CA TYR A 213 -17.68 -3.58 -9.41
C TYR A 213 -19.13 -3.81 -8.98
N SER A 214 -19.99 -2.82 -9.25
CA SER A 214 -21.42 -2.87 -8.97
C SER A 214 -22.25 -2.96 -10.25
N ALA A 215 -23.55 -3.27 -10.14
CA ALA A 215 -24.45 -3.23 -11.28
C ALA A 215 -24.60 -1.81 -11.87
N ASP A 216 -24.50 -0.78 -11.02
CA ASP A 216 -24.59 0.63 -11.43
C ASP A 216 -23.36 1.04 -12.26
N ASP A 217 -22.21 0.40 -12.05
CA ASP A 217 -20.98 0.67 -12.79
C ASP A 217 -21.08 0.26 -14.27
N LEU A 218 -21.98 -0.65 -14.62
CA LEU A 218 -22.04 -1.23 -15.96
C LEU A 218 -22.36 -0.19 -17.02
N GLN A 219 -23.27 0.77 -16.77
CA GLN A 219 -23.58 1.89 -17.67
C GLN A 219 -23.69 1.51 -19.17
N GLY A 220 -24.36 0.39 -19.48
CA GLY A 220 -24.51 -0.13 -20.85
C GLY A 220 -23.33 -0.96 -21.37
N THR A 221 -22.48 -1.44 -20.47
CA THR A 221 -21.39 -2.39 -20.71
C THR A 221 -21.88 -3.83 -20.54
N ALA A 222 -21.48 -4.72 -21.43
CA ALA A 222 -21.77 -6.14 -21.33
C ALA A 222 -20.92 -6.75 -20.21
N GLU A 223 -21.55 -7.23 -19.13
CA GLU A 223 -20.84 -7.68 -17.93
C GLU A 223 -19.82 -8.81 -18.22
N ASN A 224 -20.17 -9.76 -19.09
CA ASN A 224 -19.29 -10.86 -19.49
C ASN A 224 -18.04 -10.41 -20.28
N SER A 225 -18.00 -9.17 -20.75
CA SER A 225 -16.89 -8.59 -21.50
C SER A 225 -15.89 -7.83 -20.64
N ILE A 226 -16.19 -7.63 -19.35
CA ILE A 226 -15.33 -6.84 -18.46
C ILE A 226 -13.97 -7.53 -18.31
N ARG A 227 -12.89 -6.77 -18.47
CA ARG A 227 -11.51 -7.21 -18.26
C ARG A 227 -10.71 -6.13 -17.52
N VAL A 228 -9.66 -6.57 -16.84
CA VAL A 228 -8.65 -5.68 -16.26
C VAL A 228 -7.64 -5.31 -17.33
N PHE A 229 -7.32 -4.02 -17.41
CA PHE A 229 -6.28 -3.47 -18.28
C PHE A 229 -5.18 -2.85 -17.43
N LEU A 230 -3.95 -2.93 -17.93
CA LEU A 230 -2.74 -2.31 -17.37
C LEU A 230 -2.24 -1.23 -18.33
N TRP A 231 -1.88 -0.06 -17.82
CA TRP A 231 -1.18 0.95 -18.58
C TRP A 231 0.32 0.62 -18.66
N ASN A 232 0.85 0.42 -19.87
CA ASN A 232 2.27 0.09 -20.09
C ASN A 232 3.17 1.32 -20.30
N GLY A 233 2.67 2.52 -20.06
CA GLY A 233 3.34 3.80 -20.34
C GLY A 233 2.83 4.50 -21.60
N ASN A 234 2.29 3.77 -22.58
CA ASN A 234 1.82 4.34 -23.85
C ASN A 234 0.42 3.89 -24.27
N SER A 235 -0.02 2.71 -23.84
CA SER A 235 -1.34 2.19 -24.15
C SER A 235 -1.87 1.27 -23.05
N TRP A 236 -3.19 1.12 -23.02
CA TRP A 236 -3.85 0.10 -22.21
C TRP A 236 -3.67 -1.27 -22.84
N ARG A 237 -3.06 -2.20 -22.09
CA ARG A 237 -2.92 -3.61 -22.43
C ARG A 237 -3.94 -4.43 -21.64
N GLN A 238 -4.79 -5.18 -22.34
CA GLN A 238 -5.69 -6.13 -21.68
C GLN A 238 -4.86 -7.23 -21.01
N LEU A 239 -5.12 -7.50 -19.74
CA LEU A 239 -4.47 -8.59 -19.02
C LEU A 239 -5.14 -9.93 -19.32
N GLN A 240 -4.37 -11.01 -19.19
CA GLN A 240 -4.93 -12.36 -19.21
C GLN A 240 -5.74 -12.56 -17.93
N GLY A 241 -7.03 -12.84 -18.08
CA GLY A 241 -7.93 -13.03 -16.95
C GLY A 241 -9.39 -13.08 -17.35
N GLY A 242 -10.28 -12.72 -16.42
CA GLY A 242 -11.71 -12.87 -16.63
C GLY A 242 -12.56 -12.06 -15.66
N VAL A 243 -13.86 -12.35 -15.66
CA VAL A 243 -14.85 -11.73 -14.80
C VAL A 243 -15.72 -12.81 -14.18
N ASP A 244 -15.89 -12.74 -12.87
CA ASP A 244 -16.88 -13.49 -12.11
C ASP A 244 -18.12 -12.59 -11.91
N MET A 245 -19.21 -12.95 -12.60
CA MET A 245 -20.48 -12.20 -12.56
C MET A 245 -21.31 -12.51 -11.31
N ASN A 246 -20.96 -13.56 -10.56
CA ASN A 246 -21.64 -13.90 -9.31
C ASN A 246 -21.09 -13.06 -8.18
N THR A 247 -19.75 -12.94 -8.09
CA THR A 247 -19.07 -12.13 -7.06
C THR A 247 -18.87 -10.68 -7.47
N LYS A 248 -19.18 -10.33 -8.73
CA LYS A 248 -18.97 -9.00 -9.32
C LYS A 248 -17.51 -8.56 -9.24
N GLN A 249 -16.61 -9.46 -9.64
CA GLN A 249 -15.17 -9.22 -9.65
C GLN A 249 -14.56 -9.48 -11.03
N ALA A 250 -13.66 -8.62 -11.47
CA ALA A 250 -12.83 -8.86 -12.64
C ALA A 250 -11.37 -8.95 -12.24
N TRP A 251 -10.61 -9.82 -12.89
CA TRP A 251 -9.22 -10.09 -12.55
C TRP A 251 -8.32 -10.16 -13.79
N GLY A 252 -7.04 -9.88 -13.59
CA GLY A 252 -6.00 -9.97 -14.61
C GLY A 252 -4.63 -10.30 -14.02
N GLU A 253 -3.87 -11.12 -14.73
CA GLU A 253 -2.48 -11.47 -14.41
C GLU A 253 -1.49 -10.43 -14.94
N THR A 254 -0.52 -10.08 -14.11
CA THR A 254 0.58 -9.15 -14.42
C THR A 254 1.84 -9.55 -13.65
N ASP A 255 2.98 -9.01 -14.06
CA ASP A 255 4.30 -9.12 -13.42
C ASP A 255 4.81 -7.76 -12.92
N SER A 256 3.99 -6.71 -13.08
CA SER A 256 4.38 -5.33 -12.80
C SER A 256 3.18 -4.52 -12.33
N PHE A 257 3.46 -3.51 -11.50
CA PHE A 257 2.48 -2.55 -11.03
C PHE A 257 2.57 -1.22 -11.82
N SER A 258 1.41 -0.61 -12.04
CA SER A 258 1.21 0.63 -12.79
C SER A 258 -0.22 1.15 -12.54
N SER A 259 -0.80 1.85 -13.51
CA SER A 259 -2.22 2.17 -13.57
C SER A 259 -3.01 1.00 -14.14
N PHE A 260 -4.13 0.69 -13.51
CA PHE A 260 -5.07 -0.36 -13.87
C PHE A 260 -6.46 0.21 -14.07
N ALA A 261 -7.26 -0.43 -14.94
CA ALA A 261 -8.63 -0.02 -15.19
C ALA A 261 -9.55 -1.20 -15.52
N LEU A 262 -10.85 -1.04 -15.24
CA LEU A 262 -11.90 -1.92 -15.76
C LEU A 262 -12.54 -1.33 -17.02
N PHE A 263 -12.44 -2.10 -18.11
CA PHE A 263 -13.15 -1.82 -19.36
C PHE A 263 -13.97 -3.02 -19.82
N GLY A 264 -15.02 -2.76 -20.60
CA GLY A 264 -15.80 -3.78 -21.29
C GLY A 264 -16.39 -3.26 -22.59
N THR A 265 -16.97 -4.14 -23.40
CA THR A 265 -17.66 -3.77 -24.64
C THR A 265 -19.09 -3.30 -24.35
N PRO A 266 -19.65 -2.41 -25.19
CA PRO A 266 -21.07 -2.04 -25.07
C PRO A 266 -21.97 -3.26 -25.24
N VAL A 267 -23.12 -3.28 -24.54
CA VAL A 267 -24.17 -4.28 -24.77
C VAL A 267 -24.59 -4.23 -26.24
N GLN A 268 -24.55 -5.37 -26.92
CA GLN A 268 -25.12 -5.50 -28.25
C GLN A 268 -26.65 -5.45 -28.14
N THR A 269 -27.22 -4.26 -28.17
CA THR A 269 -28.66 -4.13 -28.40
C THR A 269 -28.89 -4.63 -29.82
N GLY A 270 -29.51 -5.80 -29.96
CA GLY A 270 -29.83 -6.38 -31.26
C GLY A 270 -30.50 -5.34 -32.12
N ARG A 271 -29.74 -4.73 -33.03
CA ARG A 271 -30.28 -3.89 -34.09
C ARG A 271 -31.00 -4.89 -34.96
N GLY A 272 -32.29 -5.06 -34.69
CA GLY A 272 -33.23 -5.74 -35.57
C GLY A 272 -33.22 -5.03 -36.90
N GLY A 273 -32.20 -5.34 -37.71
CA GLY A 273 -32.27 -5.19 -39.14
C GLY A 273 -33.40 -6.11 -39.56
N GLY A 274 -34.59 -5.54 -39.73
CA GLY A 274 -35.69 -6.18 -40.42
C GLY A 274 -35.23 -6.52 -41.82
N ALA A 275 -34.56 -7.66 -41.97
CA ALA A 275 -34.39 -8.32 -43.24
C ALA A 275 -35.80 -8.70 -43.68
N ARG A 276 -36.38 -7.88 -44.57
CA ARG A 276 -37.49 -8.34 -45.40
C ARG A 276 -36.98 -9.56 -46.14
N VAL A 277 -37.43 -10.73 -45.74
CA VAL A 277 -37.20 -11.99 -46.45
C VAL A 277 -37.80 -11.82 -47.85
N ARG A 278 -36.93 -11.62 -48.85
CA ARG A 278 -37.28 -11.80 -50.25
C ARG A 278 -37.07 -13.29 -50.53
N PRO A 279 -38.06 -14.03 -51.01
CA PRO A 279 -37.88 -15.44 -51.31
C PRO A 279 -36.97 -15.56 -52.54
N ASP A 280 -36.03 -16.50 -52.42
CA ASP A 280 -35.33 -17.20 -53.50
C ASP A 280 -34.26 -16.43 -54.29
N VAL A 281 -32.99 -16.62 -53.89
CA VAL A 281 -31.90 -16.94 -54.83
C VAL A 281 -30.94 -17.87 -54.09
N THR A 282 -30.90 -19.13 -54.52
CA THR A 282 -29.86 -20.09 -54.13
C THR A 282 -28.54 -19.66 -54.75
N VAL A 283 -27.57 -19.21 -53.93
CA VAL A 283 -26.20 -18.94 -54.38
C VAL A 283 -25.29 -20.04 -53.85
N THR A 284 -24.82 -20.89 -54.77
CA THR A 284 -23.82 -21.92 -54.53
C THR A 284 -22.49 -21.28 -54.11
N PRO A 285 -21.84 -21.69 -53.00
CA PRO A 285 -20.54 -21.17 -52.63
C PRO A 285 -19.46 -21.67 -53.61
N THR A 286 -18.78 -20.74 -54.28
CA THR A 286 -17.55 -21.01 -55.03
C THR A 286 -16.37 -21.12 -54.04
N PRO A 287 -15.58 -22.21 -54.07
CA PRO A 287 -14.43 -22.35 -53.19
C PRO A 287 -13.37 -21.29 -53.52
N THR A 288 -12.96 -20.52 -52.51
CA THR A 288 -11.87 -19.56 -52.61
C THR A 288 -10.55 -20.29 -52.39
N THR A 289 -9.73 -20.35 -53.44
CA THR A 289 -8.35 -20.82 -53.38
C THR A 289 -7.51 -19.85 -52.55
N ILE A 290 -6.94 -20.34 -51.45
CA ILE A 290 -5.93 -19.63 -50.66
C ILE A 290 -4.60 -19.78 -51.40
N LEU A 291 -4.03 -18.67 -51.87
CA LEU A 291 -2.67 -18.61 -52.36
C LEU A 291 -1.75 -18.30 -51.18
N ASP A 292 -0.82 -19.21 -50.89
CA ASP A 292 0.25 -19.01 -49.91
C ASP A 292 1.16 -17.82 -50.34
N PRO A 293 1.59 -16.97 -49.40
CA PRO A 293 2.59 -15.94 -49.68
C PRO A 293 3.98 -16.57 -49.88
N PRO A 294 4.83 -15.98 -50.74
CA PRO A 294 6.19 -16.48 -50.97
C PRO A 294 7.08 -16.22 -49.74
N VAL A 295 7.71 -17.30 -49.26
CA VAL A 295 8.82 -17.25 -48.31
C VAL A 295 9.97 -16.48 -48.95
N THR A 296 10.35 -15.36 -48.35
CA THR A 296 11.58 -14.64 -48.67
C THR A 296 12.58 -14.99 -47.58
N GLU A 297 13.60 -15.78 -47.93
CA GLU A 297 14.76 -16.03 -47.07
C GLU A 297 15.58 -14.74 -46.99
N GLU A 298 15.67 -14.15 -45.79
CA GLU A 298 16.65 -13.11 -45.50
C GLU A 298 18.00 -13.76 -45.21
N GLU A 299 18.99 -13.37 -46.01
CA GLU A 299 20.39 -13.75 -45.93
C GLU A 299 21.05 -13.09 -44.71
N ILE A 300 21.56 -13.91 -43.79
CA ILE A 300 22.28 -13.47 -42.59
C ILE A 300 23.71 -13.04 -43.01
N PRO A 301 24.13 -11.78 -42.79
CA PRO A 301 25.50 -11.37 -43.04
C PRO A 301 26.46 -11.90 -41.95
N PRO A 302 27.76 -12.08 -42.29
CA PRO A 302 28.74 -12.69 -41.40
C PRO A 302 29.08 -11.81 -40.20
N ILE A 303 29.20 -12.46 -39.04
CA ILE A 303 29.72 -11.90 -37.79
C ILE A 303 31.21 -11.60 -37.98
N ILE A 304 31.59 -10.32 -37.89
CA ILE A 304 32.98 -9.88 -37.76
C ILE A 304 33.31 -9.88 -36.27
N ASP A 305 34.26 -10.75 -35.92
CA ASP A 305 34.92 -10.83 -34.62
C ASP A 305 36.14 -9.90 -34.71
N ASP A 306 36.11 -8.77 -33.99
CA ASP A 306 37.27 -7.88 -33.87
C ASP A 306 37.52 -7.56 -32.40
N ALA A 307 38.78 -7.76 -32.05
CA ALA A 307 39.39 -7.80 -30.75
C ALA A 307 39.75 -6.42 -30.18
N ASP A 308 40.18 -6.45 -28.91
CA ASP A 308 41.09 -5.51 -28.25
C ASP A 308 40.60 -4.07 -28.05
N VAL A 309 40.03 -3.83 -26.86
CA VAL A 309 40.08 -2.51 -26.21
C VAL A 309 40.65 -2.69 -24.81
N ASP A 310 41.89 -2.22 -24.62
CA ASP A 310 42.58 -2.10 -23.34
C ASP A 310 41.81 -1.18 -22.36
N PRO A 311 41.79 -1.49 -21.05
CA PRO A 311 41.18 -0.62 -20.05
C PRO A 311 42.10 0.56 -19.70
N ILE A 312 41.66 1.77 -20.02
CA ILE A 312 42.25 3.02 -19.53
C ILE A 312 41.86 3.21 -18.06
N ILE A 313 42.86 3.15 -17.18
CA ILE A 313 42.79 3.48 -15.76
C ILE A 313 42.80 5.02 -15.61
N PRO A 314 41.78 5.66 -15.00
CA PRO A 314 41.90 7.06 -14.60
C PRO A 314 42.64 7.16 -13.26
N SER A 315 43.67 8.01 -13.28
CA SER A 315 44.51 8.43 -12.17
C SER A 315 43.70 9.05 -11.04
N THR A 316 43.89 8.56 -9.82
CA THR A 316 43.48 9.21 -8.56
C THR A 316 44.51 10.28 -8.22
N GLU A 317 44.11 11.55 -8.24
CA GLU A 317 44.90 12.66 -7.71
C GLU A 317 44.12 13.35 -6.58
N GLU A 318 44.89 13.76 -5.58
CA GLU A 318 44.52 14.13 -4.21
C GLU A 318 43.57 15.34 -4.11
N GLU A 319 42.67 15.33 -3.12
CA GLU A 319 42.26 16.57 -2.47
C GLU A 319 42.27 16.41 -0.94
N LYS A 320 43.29 17.04 -0.36
CA LYS A 320 43.54 17.21 1.07
C LYS A 320 42.81 18.47 1.54
N THR A 321 41.81 18.32 2.40
CA THR A 321 41.17 19.45 3.08
C THR A 321 41.28 19.30 4.59
N PRO A 322 41.80 20.29 5.33
CA PRO A 322 41.86 20.29 6.79
C PRO A 322 40.72 21.12 7.39
N SER A 323 40.12 20.67 8.49
CA SER A 323 39.36 21.54 9.40
C SER A 323 38.91 20.85 10.69
N PRO A 324 38.52 21.59 11.75
CA PRO A 324 39.32 21.68 12.96
C PRO A 324 38.59 21.17 14.22
N ASP A 325 39.36 21.08 15.30
CA ASP A 325 38.91 20.90 16.68
C ASP A 325 37.75 21.85 17.02
N ILE A 326 36.63 21.29 17.48
CA ILE A 326 35.61 22.03 18.22
C ILE A 326 35.49 21.45 19.62
N GLU A 327 35.84 22.32 20.54
CA GLU A 327 35.81 22.24 21.99
C GLU A 327 34.37 22.07 22.49
N ALA A 328 34.12 21.02 23.28
CA ALA A 328 32.82 20.73 23.86
C ALA A 328 32.65 21.49 25.18
N GLU A 329 31.87 22.56 25.16
CA GLU A 329 31.43 23.26 26.37
C GLU A 329 30.18 22.56 26.94
N GLN A 330 30.33 21.89 28.09
CA GLN A 330 29.24 21.25 28.80
C GLN A 330 28.40 22.27 29.55
N VAL A 331 27.15 22.44 29.12
CA VAL A 331 26.12 23.19 29.86
C VAL A 331 25.29 22.21 30.69
N LYS A 332 25.36 22.39 32.00
CA LYS A 332 24.58 21.72 33.06
C LYS A 332 23.13 22.21 33.05
N PRO A 333 22.11 21.34 33.13
CA PRO A 333 20.76 21.76 33.50
C PRO A 333 20.49 21.45 34.98
N ASP A 334 20.32 22.51 35.77
CA ASP A 334 19.55 22.46 37.02
C ASP A 334 18.08 22.63 36.66
N SER A 335 17.21 21.73 37.12
CA SER A 335 15.78 21.98 37.28
C SER A 335 15.19 21.03 38.32
N GLU A 336 14.91 21.61 39.48
CA GLU A 336 14.03 21.09 40.53
C GLU A 336 12.62 20.86 39.97
N VAL A 337 12.05 19.68 40.28
CA VAL A 337 10.63 19.39 40.09
C VAL A 337 9.96 19.40 41.47
N PRO A 338 8.90 20.20 41.71
CA PRO A 338 8.16 20.16 42.96
C PRO A 338 7.12 19.03 42.93
N GLU A 339 7.14 18.20 43.98
CA GLU A 339 6.12 17.19 44.26
C GLU A 339 4.81 17.85 44.73
N GLY A 340 3.69 17.40 44.17
CA GLY A 340 2.34 17.74 44.62
C GLY A 340 1.36 16.59 44.31
N PRO A 341 0.48 16.17 45.25
CA PRO A 341 -0.07 14.82 45.27
C PRO A 341 -1.52 14.71 44.75
N ALA A 342 -1.99 13.46 44.72
CA ALA A 342 -3.36 12.94 44.57
C ALA A 342 -3.59 12.25 43.21
N ILE A 343 -4.30 11.13 43.06
CA ILE A 343 -5.41 10.51 43.80
C ILE A 343 -5.32 8.99 43.52
N VAL A 344 -5.45 8.12 44.52
CA VAL A 344 -5.67 6.67 44.31
C VAL A 344 -7.04 6.30 44.86
N ALA A 345 -7.92 5.86 43.96
CA ALA A 345 -9.20 5.26 44.31
C ALA A 345 -9.47 4.06 43.39
N VAL A 346 -9.51 2.86 44.02
CA VAL A 346 -10.46 1.74 43.78
C VAL A 346 -10.39 1.12 42.36
N ILE A 347 -10.07 -0.17 42.15
CA ILE A 347 -10.84 -1.40 42.45
C ILE A 347 -9.88 -2.57 42.12
N ILE A 348 -9.93 -3.68 42.87
CA ILE A 348 -9.92 -5.10 42.41
C ILE A 348 -9.41 -5.97 43.57
N GLY A 349 -10.29 -6.83 44.09
CA GLY A 349 -9.95 -7.78 45.15
C GLY A 349 -10.95 -8.91 45.34
N ALA A 350 -11.68 -9.31 44.30
CA ALA A 350 -12.56 -10.49 44.33
C ALA A 350 -11.79 -11.83 44.12
N GLY A 351 -10.46 -11.80 43.93
CA GLY A 351 -9.65 -13.00 43.66
C GLY A 351 -9.14 -13.77 44.89
N ILE A 352 -9.23 -13.21 46.11
CA ILE A 352 -8.59 -13.80 47.30
C ILE A 352 -9.51 -14.78 48.04
N VAL A 353 -10.84 -14.73 47.82
CA VAL A 353 -11.80 -15.55 48.58
C VAL A 353 -11.82 -17.03 48.11
N ILE A 354 -11.44 -17.33 46.86
CA ILE A 354 -11.50 -18.70 46.33
C ILE A 354 -10.32 -19.57 46.81
N ILE A 355 -9.14 -18.99 47.01
CA ILE A 355 -7.95 -19.74 47.45
C ILE A 355 -8.04 -20.12 48.94
N ALA A 356 -8.64 -19.26 49.77
CA ALA A 356 -8.85 -19.56 51.18
C ALA A 356 -9.90 -20.69 51.40
N ALA A 357 -10.92 -20.79 50.54
CA ALA A 357 -11.94 -21.83 50.64
C ALA A 357 -11.39 -23.23 50.32
N ILE A 358 -10.49 -23.34 49.34
CA ILE A 358 -9.88 -24.63 48.95
C ILE A 358 -8.89 -25.11 50.03
N ALA A 359 -8.13 -24.20 50.64
CA ALA A 359 -7.23 -24.55 51.75
C ALA A 359 -7.99 -25.01 53.01
N PHE A 360 -9.16 -24.41 53.30
CA PHE A 360 -9.99 -24.80 54.45
C PHE A 360 -10.67 -26.16 54.26
N ILE A 361 -11.08 -26.51 53.04
CA ILE A 361 -11.67 -27.82 52.73
C ILE A 361 -10.62 -28.95 52.82
N LEU A 362 -9.39 -28.69 52.39
CA LEU A 362 -8.30 -29.67 52.47
C LEU A 362 -7.73 -29.85 53.89
N TYR A 363 -7.81 -28.83 54.75
CA TYR A 363 -7.39 -28.93 56.15
C TYR A 363 -8.36 -29.77 57.02
N ARG A 364 -9.64 -29.87 56.63
CA ARG A 364 -10.66 -30.60 57.41
C ARG A 364 -10.74 -32.10 57.10
N GLN A 365 -9.98 -32.60 56.12
CA GLN A 365 -9.94 -34.02 55.73
C GLN A 365 -8.68 -34.77 56.21
N ARG A 366 -7.89 -34.17 57.10
CA ARG A 366 -6.88 -34.85 57.92
C ARG A 366 -7.26 -34.71 59.38
#